data_AF-A0A7M5WZP5-F1
#
_entry.id   AF-A0A7M5WZP5-F1
#
_cell.length_a   1.000
_cell.length_b   1.000
_cell.length_c   1.000
_cell.angle_alpha   90.00
_cell.angle_beta   90.00
_cell.angle_gamma   90.00
#
_symmetry.space_group_name_H-M   'P 1'
#
loop_
_entity.id
_entity.type
_entity.pdbx_description
1 polymer ?
#
loop_
_entity_poly.entity_id
_entity_poly.type
_entity_poly.pdbx_seq_one_letter_code
_entity_poly.pdbx_strand_id
1 'polypeptide(L)'
;MGDDCYDLSDKCPDYADHFDDDYCNHPKYAKWMSQACKESCLYCKDCTDKSPYCETLKKNGLCVAKNRQVYSWMVMECSKSCGYCFEKSVFQKDITKVTGQRP
;
A
#
# COMPACT_ATOMS: atom_id res chain seq x y z
N MET A 1 -20.09 -0.11 -6.89
CA MET A 1 -19.41 -0.20 -8.20
C MET A 1 -17.95 0.15 -8.00
N GLY A 2 -17.05 -0.78 -8.34
CA GLY A 2 -15.67 -0.53 -8.75
C GLY A 2 -14.65 -0.12 -7.67
N ASP A 3 -14.31 -1.02 -6.75
CA ASP A 3 -13.00 -1.01 -6.06
C ASP A 3 -11.96 -1.72 -6.96
N ASP A 4 -11.93 -1.34 -8.23
CA ASP A 4 -10.96 -1.89 -9.16
C ASP A 4 -9.63 -1.21 -8.90
N CYS A 5 -8.67 -2.05 -8.53
CA CYS A 5 -7.42 -1.67 -7.94
C CYS A 5 -6.30 -1.77 -8.96
N TYR A 6 -6.16 -0.73 -9.76
CA TYR A 6 -5.21 -0.67 -10.87
C TYR A 6 -4.73 0.78 -11.07
N ASP A 7 -3.61 0.93 -11.76
CA ASP A 7 -3.13 2.24 -12.17
C ASP A 7 -3.97 2.79 -13.33
N LEU A 8 -4.51 3.99 -13.14
CA LEU A 8 -5.21 4.77 -14.16
C LEU A 8 -4.26 5.44 -15.16
N SER A 9 -2.98 5.55 -14.82
CA SER A 9 -1.96 6.16 -15.69
C SER A 9 -0.79 5.20 -15.94
N ASP A 10 -0.36 5.14 -17.19
CA ASP A 10 0.82 4.40 -17.67
C ASP A 10 2.14 4.91 -17.08
N LYS A 11 2.16 6.12 -16.53
CA LYS A 11 3.35 6.74 -15.91
C LYS A 11 3.47 6.48 -14.41
N CYS A 12 2.51 5.76 -13.83
CA CYS A 12 2.53 5.40 -12.42
C CYS A 12 3.79 4.62 -11.98
N PRO A 13 4.36 3.71 -12.80
CA PRO A 13 5.62 3.06 -12.49
C PRO A 13 6.79 4.05 -12.40
N ASP A 14 6.88 5.01 -13.31
CA ASP A 14 7.91 6.07 -13.25
C ASP A 14 7.75 6.91 -11.98
N TYR A 15 6.51 7.35 -11.68
CA TYR A 15 6.22 8.14 -10.47
C TYR A 15 6.51 7.40 -9.17
N ALA A 16 6.31 6.09 -9.12
CA ALA A 16 6.59 5.26 -7.95
C ALA A 16 8.06 4.82 -7.84
N ASP A 17 8.83 4.84 -8.93
CA ASP A 17 10.26 4.46 -8.95
C ASP A 17 11.19 5.67 -8.69
N HIS A 18 10.65 6.90 -8.62
CA HIS A 18 11.41 8.10 -8.24
C HIS A 18 11.79 8.07 -6.75
N PHE A 19 13.04 7.69 -6.47
CA PHE A 19 13.60 7.56 -5.12
C PHE A 19 13.88 8.90 -4.41
N ASP A 20 14.12 9.97 -5.17
CA ASP A 20 14.42 11.33 -4.65
C ASP A 20 13.15 12.17 -4.40
N ASP A 21 12.07 11.88 -5.12
CA ASP A 21 10.78 12.55 -4.99
C ASP A 21 9.73 11.48 -4.72
N ASP A 22 9.38 11.27 -3.46
CA ASP A 22 8.34 10.31 -3.07
C ASP A 22 6.97 10.85 -3.51
N TYR A 23 6.66 10.79 -4.82
CA TYR A 23 5.42 11.34 -5.38
C TYR A 23 4.19 10.70 -4.76
N CYS A 24 4.31 9.43 -4.38
CA CYS A 24 3.28 8.69 -3.66
C CYS A 24 2.96 9.37 -2.32
N ASN A 25 3.94 9.86 -1.56
CA ASN A 25 3.76 10.55 -0.27
C ASN A 25 3.90 12.08 -0.35
N HIS A 26 4.11 12.65 -1.54
CA HIS A 26 4.36 14.08 -1.70
C HIS A 26 3.07 14.88 -1.45
N PRO A 27 3.05 15.92 -0.60
CA PRO A 27 1.83 16.61 -0.20
C PRO A 27 1.02 17.23 -1.36
N LYS A 28 1.68 17.54 -2.49
CA LYS A 28 1.00 18.02 -3.70
C LYS A 28 0.47 16.91 -4.62
N TYR A 29 1.10 15.74 -4.62
CA TYR A 29 0.85 14.68 -5.61
C TYR A 29 0.21 13.43 -5.01
N ALA A 30 0.39 13.17 -3.71
CA ALA A 30 -0.13 12.02 -2.99
C ALA A 30 -1.63 11.82 -3.18
N LYS A 31 -2.41 12.91 -3.21
CA LYS A 31 -3.86 12.83 -3.47
C LYS A 31 -4.14 12.27 -4.87
N TRP A 32 -3.43 12.75 -5.89
CA TRP A 32 -3.59 12.25 -7.25
C TRP A 32 -3.04 10.82 -7.37
N MET A 33 -1.87 10.54 -6.78
CA MET A 33 -1.26 9.21 -6.78
C MET A 33 -2.13 8.15 -6.07
N SER A 34 -2.80 8.51 -4.98
CA SER A 34 -3.77 7.63 -4.28
C SER A 34 -5.01 7.29 -5.10
N GLN A 35 -5.29 8.06 -6.15
CA GLN A 35 -6.44 7.87 -7.04
C GLN A 35 -6.04 7.26 -8.38
N ALA A 36 -4.90 7.69 -8.93
CA ALA A 36 -4.43 7.34 -10.26
C ALA A 36 -3.35 6.26 -10.28
N CYS A 37 -2.52 6.16 -9.25
CA CYS A 37 -1.38 5.25 -9.20
C CYS A 37 -1.48 4.29 -8.02
N LYS A 38 -2.66 3.68 -7.86
CA LYS A 38 -2.97 2.91 -6.66
C LYS A 38 -2.15 1.61 -6.59
N GLU A 39 -1.86 0.99 -7.72
CA GLU A 39 -1.09 -0.24 -7.80
C GLU A 39 0.41 0.04 -7.67
N SER A 40 0.92 1.00 -8.46
CA SER A 40 2.33 1.42 -8.42
C SER A 40 2.72 2.03 -7.07
N CYS A 41 1.87 2.87 -6.47
CA CYS A 41 2.10 3.42 -5.12
C CYS A 41 1.60 2.51 -3.99
N LEU A 42 1.20 1.26 -4.28
CA LEU A 42 0.82 0.24 -3.30
C LEU A 42 -0.35 0.60 -2.37
N TYR A 43 -1.15 1.62 -2.71
CA TYR A 43 -2.34 2.08 -1.96
C TYR A 43 -3.50 1.09 -1.88
N CYS A 44 -3.35 0.04 -2.66
CA CYS A 44 -4.44 -0.73 -3.19
C CYS A 44 -4.28 -2.22 -2.85
N LYS A 45 -3.13 -2.55 -2.27
CA LYS A 45 -2.80 -3.90 -1.88
C LYS A 45 -3.58 -4.28 -0.62
N ASP A 46 -4.20 -5.46 -0.67
CA ASP A 46 -4.68 -6.14 0.53
C ASP A 46 -3.54 -6.18 1.56
N CYS A 47 -3.75 -5.51 2.69
CA CYS A 47 -2.79 -5.45 3.79
C CYS A 47 -2.81 -6.76 4.57
N THR A 48 -2.42 -7.83 3.89
CA THR A 48 -2.39 -9.17 4.44
C THR A 48 -1.08 -9.81 4.09
N ASP A 49 -0.50 -10.49 5.07
CA ASP A 49 0.62 -11.38 4.82
C ASP A 49 0.09 -12.62 4.10
N LYS A 50 0.62 -12.87 2.91
CA LYS A 50 0.32 -14.04 2.07
C LYS A 50 1.26 -15.20 2.41
N SER A 51 2.48 -14.89 2.83
CA SER A 51 3.45 -15.92 3.20
C SER A 51 3.39 -16.25 4.69
N PRO A 52 3.40 -17.53 5.09
CA PRO A 52 3.51 -17.91 6.50
C PRO A 52 4.87 -17.58 7.11
N TYR A 53 5.88 -17.24 6.29
CA TYR A 53 7.23 -16.95 6.75
C TYR A 53 7.49 -15.47 7.03
N CYS A 54 6.49 -14.59 6.87
CA CYS A 54 6.66 -13.15 6.99
C CYS A 54 7.26 -12.70 8.34
N GLU A 55 6.85 -13.32 9.44
CA GLU A 55 7.43 -13.11 10.78
C GLU A 55 8.94 -13.41 10.82
N THR A 56 9.37 -14.54 10.24
CA THR A 56 10.76 -14.97 10.22
C THR A 56 11.59 -14.06 9.30
N LEU A 57 11.05 -13.73 8.13
CA LEU A 57 11.73 -12.89 7.13
C LEU A 57 11.88 -11.44 7.62
N LYS A 58 10.87 -10.94 8.36
CA LYS A 58 10.95 -9.68 9.10
C LYS A 58 12.08 -9.71 10.14
N LYS A 59 12.16 -10.76 10.96
CA LYS A 59 13.25 -10.94 11.96
C LYS A 59 14.62 -10.99 11.29
N ASN A 60 14.70 -11.54 10.09
CA ASN A 60 15.92 -11.57 9.28
C ASN A 60 16.26 -10.22 8.61
N GLY A 61 15.43 -9.18 8.79
CA GLY A 61 15.66 -7.84 8.24
C GLY A 61 15.39 -7.71 6.74
N LEU A 62 14.64 -8.65 6.14
CA LEU A 62 14.36 -8.64 4.70
C LEU A 62 13.39 -7.52 4.28
N CYS A 63 12.68 -6.91 5.23
CA CYS A 63 11.87 -5.71 5.01
C CYS A 63 12.71 -4.47 4.64
N VAL A 64 14.03 -4.53 4.71
CA VAL A 64 14.93 -3.45 4.22
C VAL A 64 16.02 -4.04 3.33
N ALA A 65 15.72 -5.16 2.65
CA ALA A 65 16.65 -5.80 1.76
C ALA A 65 17.06 -4.85 0.62
N LYS A 66 18.37 -4.67 0.43
CA LYS A 66 18.90 -3.88 -0.71
C LYS A 66 18.65 -4.54 -2.07
N ASN A 67 18.33 -5.84 -2.07
CA ASN A 67 17.99 -6.56 -3.28
C ASN A 67 16.53 -6.26 -3.66
N ARG A 68 16.33 -5.59 -4.82
CA ARG A 68 15.02 -5.19 -5.35
C ARG A 68 14.03 -6.37 -5.48
N GLN A 69 14.49 -7.56 -5.85
CA GLN A 69 13.62 -8.72 -6.00
C GLN A 69 13.12 -9.20 -4.64
N VAL A 70 13.99 -9.22 -3.63
CA VAL A 70 13.65 -9.60 -2.26
C VAL A 70 12.75 -8.55 -1.62
N TYR A 71 13.07 -7.27 -1.82
CA TYR A 71 12.25 -6.16 -1.36
C TYR A 71 10.85 -6.20 -2.00
N SER A 72 10.75 -6.33 -3.32
CA SER A 72 9.47 -6.42 -4.03
C SER A 72 8.65 -7.63 -3.57
N TRP A 73 9.30 -8.78 -3.36
CA TRP A 73 8.64 -9.97 -2.82
C TRP A 73 8.15 -9.75 -1.38
N MET A 74 8.95 -9.13 -0.51
CA MET A 74 8.53 -8.78 0.86
C MET A 74 7.36 -7.81 0.87
N VAL A 75 7.38 -6.82 -0.03
CA VAL A 75 6.27 -5.88 -0.23
C VAL A 75 5.02 -6.57 -0.77
N MET A 76 5.15 -7.67 -1.53
CA MET A 76 4.03 -8.45 -2.07
C MET A 76 3.43 -9.47 -1.13
N GLU A 77 4.29 -10.17 -0.41
CA GLU A 77 3.91 -11.33 0.38
C GLU A 77 3.80 -11.01 1.86
N CYS A 78 4.47 -9.97 2.33
CA CYS A 78 4.62 -9.64 3.75
C CYS A 78 4.37 -8.17 4.05
N SER A 79 3.49 -7.54 3.27
CA SER A 79 3.12 -6.13 3.37
C SER A 79 2.70 -5.72 4.78
N LYS A 80 1.97 -6.57 5.49
CA LYS A 80 1.49 -6.29 6.86
C LYS A 80 2.61 -6.46 7.89
N SER A 81 3.33 -7.58 7.83
CA SER A 81 4.45 -7.86 8.73
C SER A 81 5.56 -6.82 8.63
N CYS A 82 5.90 -6.41 7.41
CA CYS A 82 6.95 -5.42 7.15
C CYS A 82 6.47 -3.96 7.31
N GLY A 83 5.19 -3.72 7.56
CA GLY A 83 4.65 -2.37 7.73
C GLY A 83 4.65 -1.55 6.44
N TYR A 84 4.69 -2.20 5.27
CA TYR A 84 4.50 -1.54 3.97
C TYR A 84 3.06 -1.23 3.66
N CYS A 85 2.16 -1.67 4.53
CA CYS A 85 0.82 -1.18 4.53
C CYS A 85 0.83 0.29 4.94
N PHE A 86 0.73 1.15 3.94
CA PHE A 86 -0.02 2.37 4.13
C PHE A 86 -1.47 1.92 4.24
N GLU A 87 -1.88 1.56 5.46
CA GLU A 87 -3.31 1.51 5.79
C GLU A 87 -3.89 2.75 5.14
N LYS A 88 -4.92 2.57 4.29
CA LYS A 88 -5.82 3.66 3.93
C LYS A 88 -5.98 4.40 5.23
N SER A 89 -5.36 5.58 5.36
CA SER A 89 -5.61 6.45 6.48
C SER A 89 -7.02 6.87 6.19
N VAL A 90 -7.95 6.00 6.60
CA VAL A 90 -9.31 6.36 6.72
C VAL A 90 -9.16 7.47 7.73
N PHE A 91 -9.30 8.70 7.25
CA PHE A 91 -10.21 9.62 7.88
C PHE A 91 -11.56 8.89 8.05
N GLN A 92 -11.57 7.82 8.85
CA GLN A 92 -12.65 7.39 9.69
C GLN A 92 -12.57 8.48 10.75
N LYS A 93 -13.11 9.64 10.37
CA LYS A 93 -13.79 10.45 11.36
C LYS A 93 -14.75 9.47 12.00
N ASP A 94 -14.54 9.22 13.27
CA ASP A 94 -15.49 8.61 14.17
C ASP A 94 -16.93 8.91 13.72
N ILE A 95 -17.56 7.95 13.04
CA ILE A 95 -19.01 7.78 13.09
C ILE A 95 -19.23 6.45 13.81
N THR A 96 -18.75 6.41 15.05
CA THR A 96 -19.41 5.56 16.03
C THR A 96 -20.70 6.28 16.39
N LYS A 97 -21.82 5.75 15.87
CA LYS A 97 -23.21 5.77 16.36
C LYS A 97 -24.11 5.62 15.12
N VAL A 98 -25.01 4.66 14.98
CA VAL A 98 -25.75 3.83 15.94
C VAL A 98 -26.32 2.64 15.17
N THR A 99 -26.38 1.50 15.84
CA THR A 99 -27.18 0.31 15.55
C THR A 99 -28.58 0.62 14.99
N GLY A 100 -29.05 -0.09 13.96
CA GLY A 100 -30.50 -0.14 13.69
C GLY A 100 -30.94 -0.57 12.29
N GLN A 101 -31.24 -1.87 12.17
CA GLN A 101 -32.23 -2.56 11.33
C GLN A 101 -33.12 -1.79 10.33
N ARG A 102 -33.24 -2.42 9.15
CA ARG A 102 -34.43 -2.57 8.25
C ARG A 102 -35.79 -2.42 8.99
N PRO A 103 -36.84 -1.83 8.38
CA PRO A 103 -37.53 -2.40 7.20
C PRO A 103 -37.38 -1.59 5.91
#